data_AF-A0A821HX07-F1
#
_entry.id   AF-A0A821HX07-F1
#
_cell.length_a   1.000
_cell.length_b   1.000
_cell.length_c   1.000
_cell.angle_alpha   90.00
_cell.angle_beta   90.00
_cell.angle_gamma   90.00
#
_symmetry.space_group_name_H-M   'P 1'
#
loop_
_entity.id
_entity.type
_entity.pdbx_description
1 polymer ?
#
loop_
_entity_poly.entity_id
_entity_poly.type
_entity_poly.pdbx_seq_one_letter_code
_entity_poly.pdbx_strand_id
1 'polypeptide(L)'
;MNYSPQSDINRQENIFDSPNFIDFINKTLHSQEYPRLATTRKLTNMNEKKRFTLGIIQLSLITSDNHLTLKVLQVKGIYSCLSNIFVKMTLIPDRKPLECHTRIVPNINSSGIFNEKFTFEINDDDIHKRLCFSVYNYEQEKNQINFQGCLSFGIRNTLKKQKIRGWFYLLPEDIGELRHKQVSHHDEKQVTKINRDIADLKEYQKLI
;
A
#
# COMPACT_ATOMS: atom_id res chain seq x y z
N MET A 1 35.36 -20.15 14.22
CA MET A 1 34.16 -20.01 15.07
C MET A 1 32.96 -19.95 14.15
N ASN A 2 32.24 -21.06 14.01
CA ASN A 2 31.07 -21.18 13.15
C ASN A 2 29.84 -20.80 13.96
N TYR A 3 29.12 -19.76 13.54
CA TYR A 3 27.80 -19.45 14.09
C TYR A 3 26.74 -20.09 13.20
N SER A 4 26.18 -21.21 13.65
CA SER A 4 24.86 -21.68 13.21
C SER A 4 23.78 -20.79 13.85
N PRO A 5 22.71 -20.42 13.15
CA PRO A 5 21.58 -19.76 13.78
C PRO A 5 20.85 -20.77 14.67
N GLN A 6 20.65 -20.41 15.95
CA GLN A 6 19.74 -21.14 16.84
C GLN A 6 18.33 -21.12 16.23
N SER A 7 17.76 -22.31 16.08
CA SER A 7 16.37 -22.50 15.70
C SER A 7 15.46 -22.11 16.87
N ASP A 8 14.83 -20.95 16.75
CA ASP A 8 13.72 -20.57 17.62
C ASP A 8 12.52 -21.49 17.38
N ILE A 9 12.34 -22.41 18.32
CA ILE A 9 11.17 -23.27 18.50
C ILE A 9 9.98 -22.38 18.90
N ASN A 10 8.85 -22.54 18.20
CA ASN A 10 7.56 -21.83 18.33
C ASN A 10 7.27 -20.64 17.38
N ARG A 11 7.57 -20.77 16.08
CA ARG A 11 6.71 -20.14 15.07
C ARG A 11 5.60 -21.12 14.70
N GLN A 12 4.40 -20.94 15.24
CA GLN A 12 3.23 -21.38 14.49
C GLN A 12 3.35 -20.72 13.11
N GLU A 13 3.41 -21.52 12.04
CA GLU A 13 3.47 -20.98 10.69
C GLU A 13 2.27 -20.04 10.51
N ASN A 14 2.56 -18.74 10.44
CA ASN A 14 1.56 -17.74 10.17
C ASN A 14 0.97 -18.07 8.80
N ILE A 15 -0.35 -18.29 8.73
CA ILE A 15 -1.04 -18.72 7.50
C ILE A 15 -0.75 -17.79 6.33
N PHE A 16 -0.51 -16.51 6.60
CA PHE A 16 -0.17 -15.48 5.62
C PHE A 16 1.23 -15.62 5.01
N ASP A 17 2.12 -16.35 5.66
CA ASP A 17 3.48 -16.62 5.18
C ASP A 17 3.56 -17.97 4.44
N SER A 18 2.46 -18.74 4.36
CA SER A 18 2.44 -20.04 3.69
C SER A 18 2.56 -19.91 2.16
N PRO A 19 3.30 -20.79 1.46
CA PRO A 19 3.46 -20.73 0.00
C PRO A 19 2.12 -20.74 -0.76
N ASN A 20 1.14 -21.51 -0.28
CA ASN A 20 -0.19 -21.59 -0.87
C ASN A 20 -0.94 -20.25 -0.79
N PHE A 21 -0.81 -19.56 0.34
CA PHE A 21 -1.44 -18.26 0.52
C PHE A 21 -0.76 -17.17 -0.32
N ILE A 22 0.57 -17.18 -0.38
CA ILE A 22 1.33 -16.26 -1.24
C ILE A 22 0.97 -16.48 -2.72
N ASP A 23 0.87 -17.74 -3.17
CA ASP A 23 0.44 -18.08 -4.52
C ASP A 23 -1.00 -17.62 -4.79
N PHE A 24 -1.91 -17.76 -3.82
CA PHE A 24 -3.26 -17.19 -3.89
C PHE A 24 -3.22 -15.67 -4.10
N ILE A 25 -2.47 -14.92 -3.28
CA ILE A 25 -2.36 -13.46 -3.43
C ILE A 25 -1.85 -13.10 -4.83
N ASN A 26 -0.76 -13.73 -5.28
CA ASN A 26 -0.16 -13.45 -6.58
C ASN A 26 -1.13 -13.75 -7.72
N LYS A 27 -1.75 -14.94 -7.74
CA LYS A 27 -2.73 -15.32 -8.77
C LYS A 27 -3.90 -14.36 -8.81
N THR A 28 -4.46 -14.02 -7.65
CA THR A 28 -5.65 -13.18 -7.61
C THR A 28 -5.32 -11.74 -8.03
N LEU A 29 -4.17 -11.19 -7.62
CA LEU A 29 -3.74 -9.85 -8.06
C LEU A 29 -3.28 -9.77 -9.52
N HIS A 30 -2.91 -10.88 -10.15
CA HIS A 30 -2.51 -10.93 -11.55
C HIS A 30 -3.69 -11.07 -12.53
N SER A 31 -4.83 -11.64 -12.12
CA SER A 31 -5.94 -11.99 -13.04
C SER A 31 -6.74 -10.79 -13.57
N GLN A 32 -6.45 -9.56 -13.16
CA GLN A 32 -7.12 -8.30 -13.58
C GLN A 32 -8.66 -8.23 -13.35
N GLU A 33 -9.30 -9.28 -12.83
CA GLU A 33 -10.74 -9.33 -12.54
C GLU A 33 -11.07 -8.80 -11.13
N TYR A 34 -10.67 -7.56 -10.84
CA TYR A 34 -11.22 -6.87 -9.67
C TYR A 34 -12.10 -5.71 -10.12
N PRO A 35 -13.26 -5.51 -9.45
CA PRO A 35 -14.03 -4.29 -9.62
C PRO A 35 -13.17 -3.14 -9.14
N ARG A 36 -12.49 -2.51 -10.09
CA ARG A 36 -11.82 -1.23 -9.89
C ARG A 36 -12.84 -0.33 -9.24
N LEU A 37 -12.45 0.39 -8.19
CA LEU A 37 -13.28 1.45 -7.64
C LEU A 37 -13.42 2.50 -8.75
N ALA A 38 -14.35 2.27 -9.68
CA ALA A 38 -14.80 3.24 -10.64
C ALA A 38 -15.24 4.41 -9.78
N THR A 39 -14.54 5.53 -9.93
CA THR A 39 -14.87 6.80 -9.27
C THR A 39 -16.36 7.02 -9.46
N THR A 40 -17.16 6.62 -8.47
CA THR A 40 -18.59 6.63 -8.63
C THR A 40 -18.93 8.10 -8.72
N ARG A 41 -19.72 8.49 -9.73
CA ARG A 41 -20.26 9.85 -9.89
C ARG A 41 -20.95 10.40 -8.61
N LYS A 42 -21.05 9.63 -7.52
CA LYS A 42 -21.49 10.03 -6.18
C LYS A 42 -20.45 10.80 -5.34
N LEU A 43 -19.14 10.75 -5.65
CA LEU A 43 -18.10 11.55 -4.95
C LEU A 43 -17.99 13.00 -5.45
N THR A 44 -18.75 13.37 -6.48
CA THR A 44 -18.73 14.71 -7.08
C THR A 44 -19.36 15.80 -6.20
N ASN A 45 -19.99 15.48 -5.06
CA ASN A 45 -20.62 16.49 -4.19
C ASN A 45 -19.89 16.77 -2.87
N MET A 46 -18.69 16.21 -2.65
CA MET A 46 -17.88 16.54 -1.46
C MET A 46 -16.81 17.60 -1.77
N ASN A 47 -16.57 18.53 -0.83
CA ASN A 47 -15.51 19.54 -0.90
C ASN A 47 -14.19 18.93 -1.37
N GLU A 48 -13.43 19.63 -2.21
CA GLU A 48 -12.19 19.15 -2.84
C GLU A 48 -11.13 18.61 -1.86
N LYS A 49 -11.12 19.10 -0.61
CA LYS A 49 -10.27 18.57 0.48
C LYS A 49 -10.70 17.18 0.99
N LYS A 50 -11.99 16.82 0.90
CA LYS A 50 -12.55 15.51 1.28
C LYS A 50 -12.54 14.47 0.15
N ARG A 51 -12.23 14.87 -1.09
CA ARG A 51 -12.37 14.01 -2.28
C ARG A 51 -11.31 12.91 -2.48
N PHE A 52 -10.19 12.91 -1.74
CA PHE A 52 -8.99 12.19 -2.22
C PHE A 52 -8.23 11.34 -1.22
N THR A 53 -8.67 11.16 0.03
CA THR A 53 -7.83 10.49 1.03
C THR A 53 -8.43 9.15 1.44
N LEU A 54 -7.96 8.07 0.81
CA LEU A 54 -8.31 6.70 1.24
C LEU A 54 -7.48 6.24 2.46
N GLY A 55 -6.59 7.11 2.92
CA GLY A 55 -5.64 6.90 4.00
C GLY A 55 -4.34 7.64 3.71
N ILE A 56 -3.34 7.39 4.54
CA ILE A 56 -1.97 7.89 4.35
C ILE A 56 -0.97 6.78 4.56
N ILE A 57 0.11 6.77 3.78
CA ILE A 57 1.20 5.81 3.86
C ILE A 57 2.52 6.55 4.07
N GLN A 58 3.34 6.01 4.96
CA GLN A 58 4.67 6.52 5.24
C GLN A 58 5.71 5.70 4.49
N LEU A 59 6.45 6.37 3.61
CA LEU A 59 7.44 5.75 2.73
C LEU A 59 8.81 6.40 2.89
N SER A 60 9.86 5.62 2.60
CA SER A 60 11.21 6.12 2.35
C SER A 60 11.76 5.44 1.09
N LEU A 61 12.10 6.23 0.08
CA LEU A 61 12.79 5.79 -1.12
C LEU A 61 14.20 6.36 -1.12
N ILE A 62 15.20 5.52 -1.31
CA ILE A 62 16.62 5.90 -1.36
C ILE A 62 17.22 5.27 -2.60
N THR A 63 17.88 6.08 -3.43
CA THR A 63 18.59 5.63 -4.63
C THR A 63 20.09 5.70 -4.38
N SER A 64 20.82 4.63 -4.70
CA SER A 64 22.29 4.58 -4.74
C SER A 64 22.69 3.67 -5.89
N ASP A 65 23.58 4.12 -6.79
CA ASP A 65 24.21 3.27 -7.81
C ASP A 65 23.22 2.38 -8.58
N ASN A 66 22.19 2.99 -9.18
CA ASN A 66 21.06 2.33 -9.86
C ASN A 66 20.20 1.39 -8.99
N HIS A 67 20.48 1.27 -7.70
CA HIS A 67 19.65 0.52 -6.77
C HIS A 67 18.64 1.43 -6.09
N LEU A 68 17.37 1.09 -6.23
CA LEU A 68 16.27 1.73 -5.54
C LEU A 68 15.91 0.91 -4.30
N THR A 69 16.18 1.48 -3.14
CA THR A 69 15.76 0.96 -1.84
C THR A 69 14.44 1.59 -1.43
N LEU A 70 13.42 0.76 -1.23
CA LEU A 70 12.10 1.11 -0.73
C LEU A 70 11.99 0.72 0.73
N LYS A 71 11.36 1.57 1.54
CA LYS A 71 10.88 1.20 2.87
C LYS A 71 9.42 1.57 3.01
N VAL A 72 8.60 0.57 3.30
CA VAL A 72 7.20 0.73 3.68
C VAL A 72 7.15 0.71 5.19
N LEU A 73 6.90 1.87 5.80
CA LEU A 73 6.96 2.01 7.26
C LEU A 73 5.61 1.67 7.89
N GLN A 74 4.57 2.39 7.50
CA GLN A 74 3.24 2.24 8.08
C GLN A 74 2.17 2.88 7.21
N VAL A 75 0.92 2.46 7.42
CA VAL A 75 -0.29 3.07 6.85
C VAL A 75 -1.22 3.47 7.98
N LYS A 76 -1.95 4.59 7.82
CA LYS A 76 -2.94 5.08 8.79
C LYS A 76 -4.20 5.59 8.10
N GLY A 77 -5.31 5.52 8.82
CA GLY A 77 -6.60 6.05 8.37
C GLY A 77 -7.15 5.31 7.16
N ILE A 78 -6.85 4.03 7.02
CA ILE A 78 -7.53 3.20 6.02
C ILE A 78 -8.95 2.94 6.53
N TYR A 79 -9.92 2.99 5.64
CA TYR A 79 -11.33 2.85 5.98
C TYR A 79 -11.71 1.49 6.60
N SER A 80 -11.01 0.41 6.25
CA SER A 80 -11.37 -0.92 6.73
C SER A 80 -10.91 -1.14 8.17
N CYS A 81 -11.85 -1.41 9.08
CA CYS A 81 -11.63 -1.57 10.52
C CYS A 81 -11.21 -2.98 10.96
N LEU A 82 -11.22 -4.00 10.09
CA LEU A 82 -11.21 -5.41 10.52
C LEU A 82 -10.31 -6.36 9.68
N SER A 83 -9.18 -5.93 9.14
CA SER A 83 -8.57 -6.75 8.08
C SER A 83 -7.06 -6.80 7.96
N ASN A 84 -6.61 -7.86 7.30
CA ASN A 84 -5.23 -8.22 7.03
C ASN A 84 -4.67 -7.33 5.91
N ILE A 85 -3.95 -6.26 6.25
CA ILE A 85 -3.46 -5.30 5.25
C ILE A 85 -2.07 -5.66 4.72
N PHE A 86 -1.82 -5.37 3.45
CA PHE A 86 -0.50 -5.47 2.84
C PHE A 86 -0.33 -4.41 1.75
N VAL A 87 0.93 -4.12 1.42
CA VAL A 87 1.28 -3.17 0.37
C VAL A 87 1.99 -3.92 -0.74
N LYS A 88 1.44 -3.85 -1.96
CA LYS A 88 2.08 -4.36 -3.18
C LYS A 88 2.78 -3.23 -3.90
N MET A 89 4.03 -3.46 -4.30
CA MET A 89 4.81 -2.56 -5.14
C MET A 89 4.93 -3.15 -6.54
N THR A 90 4.66 -2.32 -7.54
CA THR A 90 4.74 -2.69 -8.97
C THR A 90 5.37 -1.58 -9.78
N LEU A 91 6.08 -1.93 -10.84
CA LEU A 91 6.34 -0.98 -11.93
C LEU A 91 5.11 -0.91 -12.83
N ILE A 92 4.81 0.28 -13.35
CA ILE A 92 3.75 0.50 -14.34
C ILE A 92 4.32 1.28 -15.53
N PRO A 93 3.94 0.93 -16.78
CA PRO A 93 2.85 0.01 -17.15
C PRO A 93 3.17 -1.50 -16.98
N ASP A 94 4.44 -1.88 -16.87
CA ASP A 94 4.84 -3.29 -16.79
C ASP A 94 4.62 -3.89 -15.40
N ARG A 95 3.48 -4.55 -15.20
CA ARG A 95 3.08 -5.14 -13.91
C ARG A 95 3.87 -6.38 -13.47
N LYS A 96 4.83 -6.89 -14.26
CA LYS A 96 5.46 -8.21 -14.07
C LYS A 96 6.93 -8.23 -13.60
N PRO A 97 7.86 -7.38 -14.07
CA PRO A 97 9.28 -7.55 -13.74
C PRO A 97 9.64 -7.20 -12.29
N LEU A 98 8.79 -6.41 -11.61
CA LEU A 98 9.04 -5.96 -10.24
C LEU A 98 7.77 -5.96 -9.40
N GLU A 99 7.22 -7.15 -9.15
CA GLU A 99 6.11 -7.34 -8.21
C GLU A 99 6.61 -7.90 -6.89
N CYS A 100 6.39 -7.17 -5.81
CA CYS A 100 6.63 -7.64 -4.46
C CYS A 100 5.55 -7.07 -3.55
N HIS A 101 5.34 -7.71 -2.40
CA HIS A 101 4.43 -7.20 -1.40
C HIS A 101 5.03 -7.35 0.00
N THR A 102 4.58 -6.50 0.92
CA THR A 102 4.88 -6.65 2.34
C THR A 102 4.25 -7.92 2.89
N ARG A 103 4.70 -8.35 4.06
CA ARG A 103 3.89 -9.27 4.86
C ARG A 103 2.53 -8.64 5.17
N ILE A 104 1.58 -9.52 5.39
CA ILE A 104 0.29 -9.15 5.91
C ILE A 104 0.44 -8.75 7.38
N VAL A 105 -0.12 -7.58 7.71
CA VAL A 105 -0.21 -7.10 9.08
C VAL A 105 -1.69 -7.07 9.45
N PRO A 106 -2.09 -7.73 10.56
CA PRO A 106 -3.43 -7.55 11.11
C PRO A 106 -3.65 -6.08 11.42
N ASN A 107 -4.71 -5.49 10.87
CA ASN A 107 -5.01 -4.10 11.13
C ASN A 107 -5.46 -3.93 12.58
N ILE A 108 -4.76 -3.06 13.30
CA ILE A 108 -5.12 -2.64 14.64
C ILE A 108 -5.48 -1.16 14.53
N ASN A 109 -6.77 -0.84 14.67
CA ASN A 109 -7.27 0.55 14.72
C ASN A 109 -6.99 1.39 13.46
N SER A 110 -7.35 0.88 12.28
CA SER A 110 -7.20 1.57 10.98
C SER A 110 -5.75 1.95 10.64
N SER A 111 -4.79 1.21 11.21
CA SER A 111 -3.36 1.47 11.10
C SER A 111 -2.61 0.14 11.02
N GLY A 112 -1.52 0.12 10.26
CA GLY A 112 -0.61 -1.04 10.27
C GLY A 112 0.84 -0.61 10.08
N ILE A 113 1.72 -1.27 10.82
CA ILE A 113 3.16 -1.02 10.86
C ILE A 113 3.84 -2.20 10.18
N PHE A 114 4.56 -1.92 9.10
CA PHE A 114 5.26 -2.92 8.30
C PHE A 114 6.76 -2.89 8.63
N ASN A 115 7.36 -1.71 8.53
CA ASN A 115 8.80 -1.49 8.65
C ASN A 115 9.63 -2.43 7.75
N GLU A 116 9.15 -2.67 6.53
CA GLU A 116 9.76 -3.58 5.56
C GLU A 116 10.59 -2.83 4.53
N LYS A 117 11.71 -3.43 4.14
CA LYS A 117 12.69 -2.87 3.19
C LYS A 117 12.82 -3.79 2.00
N PHE A 118 12.83 -3.20 0.81
CA PHE A 118 13.05 -3.88 -0.46
C PHE A 118 14.10 -3.12 -1.26
N THR A 119 14.95 -3.82 -2.01
CA THR A 119 15.97 -3.19 -2.86
C THR A 119 15.94 -3.84 -4.22
N PHE A 120 15.95 -3.02 -5.26
CA PHE A 120 15.88 -3.46 -6.64
C PHE A 120 16.87 -2.67 -7.49
N GLU A 121 17.44 -3.34 -8.48
CA GLU A 121 18.18 -2.68 -9.56
C GLU A 121 17.20 -2.04 -10.53
N ILE A 122 17.50 -0.82 -10.97
CA ILE A 122 16.72 -0.06 -11.96
C ILE A 122 17.47 -0.10 -13.29
N ASN A 123 16.83 -0.66 -14.30
CA ASN A 123 17.37 -0.74 -15.65
C ASN A 123 16.96 0.48 -16.49
N ASP A 124 17.62 0.69 -17.62
CA ASP A 124 17.31 1.80 -18.53
C ASP A 124 15.85 1.78 -19.02
N ASP A 125 15.30 0.58 -19.25
CA ASP A 125 13.90 0.39 -19.65
C ASP A 125 12.91 0.85 -18.56
N ASP A 126 13.33 0.90 -17.30
CA ASP A 126 12.49 1.29 -16.16
C ASP A 126 12.43 2.80 -15.95
N ILE A 127 13.32 3.58 -16.58
CA ILE A 127 13.45 5.03 -16.39
C ILE A 127 12.13 5.76 -16.67
N HIS A 128 11.37 5.27 -17.64
CA HIS A 128 10.09 5.84 -18.07
C HIS A 128 8.88 5.31 -17.28
N LYS A 129 9.08 4.30 -16.45
CA LYS A 129 8.04 3.67 -15.65
C LYS A 129 7.77 4.47 -14.38
N ARG A 130 6.71 4.06 -13.69
CA ARG A 130 6.38 4.54 -12.36
C ARG A 130 6.38 3.38 -11.38
N LEU A 131 6.93 3.61 -10.20
CA LEU A 131 6.79 2.69 -9.07
C LEU A 131 5.47 3.01 -8.36
N CYS A 132 4.52 2.08 -8.42
CA CYS A 132 3.22 2.15 -7.79
C CYS A 132 3.22 1.38 -6.46
N PHE A 133 2.67 1.99 -5.42
CA PHE A 133 2.40 1.37 -4.13
C PHE A 133 0.89 1.25 -3.98
N SER A 134 0.39 0.02 -3.92
CA SER A 134 -1.05 -0.27 -3.79
C SER A 134 -1.31 -0.98 -2.47
N VAL A 135 -2.22 -0.41 -1.68
CA VAL A 135 -2.63 -0.98 -0.40
C VAL A 135 -3.85 -1.87 -0.62
N TYR A 136 -3.77 -3.07 -0.07
CA TYR A 136 -4.85 -4.05 -0.10
C TYR A 136 -5.20 -4.50 1.30
N ASN A 137 -6.42 -5.01 1.41
CA ASN A 137 -6.96 -5.68 2.56
C ASN A 137 -7.32 -7.10 2.11
N TYR A 138 -6.91 -8.12 2.85
CA TYR A 138 -7.44 -9.46 2.76
C TYR A 138 -8.53 -9.72 3.84
N GLU A 139 -9.77 -9.92 3.39
CA GLU A 139 -10.91 -10.26 4.24
C GLU A 139 -11.01 -11.79 4.36
N GLN A 140 -10.51 -12.31 5.47
CA GLN A 140 -10.36 -13.76 5.69
C GLN A 140 -11.68 -14.53 5.60
N GLU A 141 -12.78 -13.98 6.13
CA GLU A 141 -14.09 -14.64 6.11
C GLU A 141 -14.66 -14.81 4.70
N LYS A 142 -14.40 -13.83 3.82
CA LYS A 142 -14.87 -13.85 2.43
C LYS A 142 -13.84 -14.41 1.45
N ASN A 143 -12.62 -14.69 1.92
CA ASN A 143 -11.47 -15.00 1.09
C ASN A 143 -11.28 -13.99 -0.06
N GLN A 144 -11.43 -12.68 0.24
CA GLN A 144 -11.43 -11.61 -0.76
C GLN A 144 -10.31 -10.61 -0.51
N ILE A 145 -9.70 -10.13 -1.59
CA ILE A 145 -8.74 -9.03 -1.55
C ILE A 145 -9.42 -7.76 -2.04
N ASN A 146 -9.39 -6.73 -1.21
CA ASN A 146 -10.04 -5.45 -1.43
C ASN A 146 -9.00 -4.33 -1.57
N PHE A 147 -9.04 -3.60 -2.67
CA PHE A 147 -8.18 -2.43 -2.90
C PHE A 147 -8.55 -1.27 -1.95
N GLN A 148 -7.53 -0.65 -1.34
CA GLN A 148 -7.67 0.44 -0.36
C GLN A 148 -7.06 1.77 -0.83
N GLY A 149 -6.44 1.81 -2.01
CA GLY A 149 -5.83 3.01 -2.58
C GLY A 149 -4.37 2.81 -2.97
N CYS A 150 -3.88 3.70 -3.85
CA CYS A 150 -2.52 3.65 -4.32
C CYS A 150 -1.91 5.05 -4.53
N LEU A 151 -0.62 5.06 -4.84
CA LEU A 151 0.13 6.22 -5.31
C LEU A 151 1.33 5.75 -6.10
N SER A 152 1.94 6.65 -6.88
CA SER A 152 3.10 6.30 -7.69
C SER A 152 4.17 7.39 -7.78
N PHE A 153 5.42 6.94 -7.96
CA PHE A 153 6.58 7.78 -8.19
C PHE A 153 7.20 7.45 -9.55
N GLY A 154 7.36 8.45 -10.42
CA GLY A 154 8.09 8.25 -11.68
C GLY A 154 9.56 7.95 -11.40
N ILE A 155 10.09 6.86 -11.95
CA ILE A 155 11.44 6.37 -11.66
C ILE A 155 12.49 7.44 -11.95
N ARG A 156 12.47 8.03 -13.15
CA ARG A 156 13.35 9.15 -13.53
C ARG A 156 13.45 10.26 -12.47
N ASN A 157 12.32 10.67 -11.89
CA ASN A 157 12.31 11.75 -10.90
C ASN A 157 12.79 11.28 -9.53
N THR A 158 12.49 10.03 -9.16
CA THR A 158 12.99 9.40 -7.93
C THR A 158 14.51 9.32 -7.93
N LEU A 159 15.10 8.85 -9.04
CA LEU A 159 16.56 8.76 -9.20
C LEU A 159 17.23 10.14 -9.04
N LYS A 160 16.66 11.19 -9.66
CA LYS A 160 17.17 12.57 -9.56
C LYS A 160 17.15 13.12 -8.13
N LYS A 161 16.13 12.78 -7.34
CA LYS A 161 15.97 13.28 -5.97
C LYS A 161 16.86 12.56 -4.96
N GLN A 162 17.37 11.36 -5.29
CA GLN A 162 18.16 10.45 -4.44
C GLN A 162 17.45 9.96 -3.17
N LYS A 163 16.67 10.80 -2.49
CA LYS A 163 15.96 10.50 -1.25
C LYS A 163 14.58 11.15 -1.23
N ILE A 164 13.56 10.34 -1.01
CA ILE A 164 12.18 10.77 -0.79
C ILE A 164 11.73 10.13 0.52
N ARG A 165 11.25 10.92 1.47
CA ARG A 165 10.71 10.40 2.73
C ARG A 165 9.56 11.26 3.23
N GLY A 166 8.51 10.62 3.70
CA GLY A 166 7.39 11.32 4.31
C GLY A 166 6.09 10.54 4.27
N TRP A 167 5.02 11.24 4.63
CA TRP A 167 3.66 10.77 4.50
C TRP A 167 3.09 11.16 3.13
N PHE A 168 2.35 10.25 2.53
CA PHE A 168 1.69 10.46 1.25
C PHE A 168 0.24 9.99 1.33
N TYR A 169 -0.64 10.67 0.61
CA TYR A 169 -2.04 10.28 0.49
C TYR A 169 -2.19 9.00 -0.34
N LEU A 170 -3.03 8.09 0.12
CA LEU A 170 -3.59 7.02 -0.71
C LEU A 170 -4.70 7.60 -1.57
N LEU A 171 -4.56 7.46 -2.88
CA LEU A 171 -5.44 8.01 -3.89
C LEU A 171 -6.27 6.89 -4.55
N PRO A 172 -7.42 7.22 -5.16
CA PRO A 172 -8.12 6.31 -6.07
C PRO A 172 -7.19 5.81 -7.18
N GLU A 173 -7.45 4.61 -7.71
CA GLU A 173 -6.55 3.89 -8.64
C GLU A 173 -6.17 4.73 -9.87
N ASP A 174 -7.17 5.31 -10.54
CA ASP A 174 -7.04 6.17 -11.73
C ASP A 174 -6.09 7.36 -11.52
N ILE A 175 -6.08 7.93 -10.30
CA ILE A 175 -5.23 9.07 -9.95
C ILE A 175 -3.89 8.59 -9.37
N GLY A 176 -3.89 7.57 -8.53
CA GLY A 176 -2.72 7.07 -7.82
C GLY A 176 -1.69 6.42 -8.74
N GLU A 177 -2.13 5.74 -9.80
CA GLU A 177 -1.23 5.24 -10.84
C GLU A 177 -0.51 6.38 -11.59
N LEU A 178 -1.08 7.58 -11.59
CA LEU A 178 -0.51 8.73 -12.31
C LEU A 178 0.34 9.66 -11.42
N ARG A 179 0.12 9.68 -10.11
CA ARG A 179 0.82 10.62 -9.21
C ARG A 179 0.89 10.18 -7.74
N HIS A 180 1.67 10.94 -6.98
CA HIS A 180 1.65 10.95 -5.52
C HIS A 180 1.30 12.35 -5.03
N LYS A 181 0.83 12.44 -3.78
CA LYS A 181 0.62 13.71 -3.08
C LYS A 181 1.19 13.57 -1.67
N GLN A 182 2.19 14.40 -1.35
CA GLN A 182 2.77 14.43 0.00
C GLN A 182 1.81 15.11 0.98
N VAL A 183 1.77 14.60 2.20
CA VAL A 183 0.95 15.13 3.30
C VAL A 183 1.79 16.18 4.04
N SER A 184 1.19 17.34 4.31
CA SER A 184 1.81 18.35 5.16
C SER A 184 1.74 17.93 6.64
N HIS A 185 2.64 18.43 7.49
CA HIS A 185 2.58 18.15 8.94
C HIS A 185 1.25 18.55 9.59
N HIS A 186 0.63 19.62 9.11
CA HIS A 186 -0.67 20.08 9.59
C HIS A 186 -1.80 19.10 9.23
N ASP A 187 -1.73 18.49 8.04
CA ASP A 187 -2.81 17.67 7.51
C ASP A 187 -2.77 16.22 8.03
N GLU A 188 -1.60 15.72 8.47
CA GLU A 188 -1.46 14.34 8.98
C GLU A 188 -2.47 14.02 10.08
N LYS A 189 -2.59 14.90 11.08
CA LYS A 189 -3.53 14.71 12.20
C LYS A 189 -4.99 14.76 11.74
N GLN A 190 -5.31 15.64 10.80
CA GLN A 190 -6.68 15.82 10.30
C GLN A 190 -7.17 14.61 9.52
N VAL A 191 -6.31 14.02 8.69
CA VAL A 191 -6.68 12.86 7.86
C VAL A 191 -7.02 11.65 8.74
N THR A 192 -6.23 11.40 9.79
CA THR A 192 -6.53 10.30 10.71
C THR A 192 -7.83 10.48 11.48
N LYS A 193 -8.26 11.73 11.72
CA LYS A 193 -9.54 12.02 12.38
C LYS A 193 -10.71 11.83 11.41
N ILE A 194 -10.64 12.45 10.23
CA ILE A 194 -11.69 12.36 9.20
C ILE A 194 -11.98 10.91 8.81
N ASN A 195 -10.94 10.10 8.61
CA ASN A 195 -11.14 8.72 8.17
C ASN A 195 -11.68 7.82 9.29
N ARG A 196 -11.40 8.13 10.56
CA ARG A 196 -12.05 7.48 11.71
C ARG A 196 -13.54 7.81 11.74
N ASP A 197 -13.87 9.10 11.66
CA ASP A 197 -15.28 9.54 11.66
C ASP A 197 -16.08 8.89 10.50
N ILE A 198 -15.45 8.73 9.31
CA ILE A 198 -16.08 8.04 8.16
C ILE A 198 -16.23 6.53 8.39
N ALA A 199 -15.25 5.88 9.02
CA ALA A 199 -15.31 4.45 9.34
C ALA A 199 -16.48 4.17 10.29
N ASP A 200 -16.57 4.93 11.38
CA ASP A 200 -17.61 4.81 12.40
C ASP A 200 -19.02 5.03 11.79
N LEU A 201 -19.18 6.04 10.93
CA LEU A 201 -20.45 6.35 10.28
C LEU A 201 -20.95 5.23 9.36
N LYS A 202 -20.06 4.58 8.61
CA LYS A 202 -20.47 3.51 7.70
C LYS A 202 -20.64 2.16 8.41
N GLU A 203 -19.93 1.93 9.51
CA GLU A 203 -20.18 0.79 10.39
C GLU A 203 -21.58 0.89 11.00
N TYR A 204 -21.95 2.07 11.48
CA TYR A 204 -23.31 2.37 11.94
C TYR A 204 -24.37 2.11 10.84
N GLN A 205 -24.10 2.48 9.59
CA GLN A 205 -25.00 2.24 8.46
C GLN A 205 -25.15 0.76 8.06
N LYS A 206 -24.24 -0.14 8.46
CA LYS A 206 -24.38 -1.57 8.22
C LYS A 206 -25.28 -2.28 9.25
N LEU A 207 -25.58 -1.62 10.36
CA LEU A 207 -26.37 -2.15 11.48
C LEU A 207 -27.86 -1.77 11.38
N ILE A 208 -28.25 -1.00 10.36
CA ILE A 208 -29.63 -0.57 10.05
C ILE A 208 -30.07 -1.27 8.76
#